data_AF-A0A254N535-F1
#
_entry.id   AF-A0A254N535-F1
#
_cell.length_a   1.000
_cell.length_b   1.000
_cell.length_c   1.000
_cell.angle_alpha   90.00
_cell.angle_beta   90.00
_cell.angle_gamma   90.00
#
_symmetry.space_group_name_H-M   'P 1'
#
loop_
_entity.id
_entity.type
_entity.pdbx_description
1 polymer ?
#
loop_
_entity_poly.entity_id
_entity_poly.type
_entity_poly.pdbx_seq_one_letter_code
_entity_poly.pdbx_strand_id
1 'polypeptide(L)'
;MQLDLSNVDSIVAWWRVFPERHDSYLDFKLAASPEFAHSILSARRLIDARPDLRALKPLAPLAPPSALGWRVPVADAIDDLAWIEADAQD
;
A
#
# COMPACT_ATOMS: atom_id res chain seq x y z
N MET A 1 -8.71 6.91 -15.61
CA MET A 1 -9.81 6.14 -14.98
C MET A 1 -10.05 6.71 -13.60
N GLN A 2 -11.31 6.90 -13.23
CA GLN A 2 -11.68 7.30 -11.87
C GLN A 2 -11.64 6.06 -10.98
N LEU A 3 -10.82 6.09 -9.93
CA LEU A 3 -10.74 5.01 -8.95
C LEU A 3 -11.88 5.17 -7.96
N ASP A 4 -12.79 4.20 -7.96
CA ASP A 4 -13.85 4.08 -6.96
C ASP A 4 -13.47 2.99 -5.96
N LEU A 5 -13.20 3.39 -4.71
CA LEU A 5 -12.80 2.49 -3.63
C LEU A 5 -13.99 1.77 -2.99
N SER A 6 -15.21 2.21 -3.25
CA SER A 6 -16.42 1.50 -2.81
C SER A 6 -16.70 0.29 -3.69
N ASN A 7 -16.25 0.32 -4.95
CA ASN A 7 -16.52 -0.71 -5.94
C ASN A 7 -15.30 -1.59 -6.22
N VAL A 8 -15.43 -2.87 -5.91
CA VAL A 8 -14.40 -3.89 -6.10
C VAL A 8 -13.93 -3.99 -7.56
N ASP A 9 -14.86 -3.96 -8.52
CA ASP A 9 -14.53 -4.05 -9.96
C ASP A 9 -13.77 -2.81 -10.45
N SER A 10 -14.08 -1.62 -9.92
CA SER A 10 -13.33 -0.40 -10.24
C SER A 10 -11.89 -0.48 -9.72
N ILE A 11 -11.68 -1.05 -8.52
CA ILE A 11 -10.35 -1.27 -7.97
C ILE A 11 -9.56 -2.25 -8.85
N VAL A 12 -10.20 -3.35 -9.28
CA VAL A 12 -9.57 -4.35 -10.16
C VAL A 12 -9.27 -3.79 -11.56
N ALA A 13 -10.19 -2.98 -12.12
CA ALA A 13 -9.99 -2.33 -13.41
C ALA A 13 -8.86 -1.30 -13.37
N TRP A 14 -8.80 -0.50 -12.30
CA TRP A 14 -7.66 0.37 -12.04
C TRP A 14 -6.36 -0.42 -11.89
N TRP A 15 -6.42 -1.60 -11.24
CA TRP A 15 -5.28 -2.50 -11.10
C TRP A 15 -4.65 -2.87 -12.45
N ARG A 16 -5.49 -3.18 -13.44
CA ARG A 16 -5.01 -3.53 -14.78
C ARG A 16 -4.25 -2.39 -15.48
N VAL A 17 -4.53 -1.14 -15.13
CA VAL A 17 -3.98 0.03 -15.82
C VAL A 17 -2.65 0.50 -15.20
N PHE A 18 -2.46 0.37 -13.89
CA PHE A 18 -1.29 0.96 -13.19
C PHE A 18 -0.48 0.01 -12.29
N PRO A 19 -0.03 -1.18 -12.78
CA PRO A 19 0.51 -2.31 -11.98
C PRO A 19 1.53 -1.95 -10.90
N GLU A 20 2.27 -0.86 -11.07
CA GLU A 20 3.44 -0.47 -10.28
C GLU A 20 3.15 0.21 -8.93
N ARG A 21 1.96 0.81 -8.72
CA ARG A 21 1.69 1.68 -7.53
C ARG A 21 0.69 1.09 -6.52
N HIS A 22 0.44 -0.22 -6.60
CA HIS A 22 -0.80 -0.80 -6.05
C HIS A 22 -0.86 -1.04 -4.55
N ASP A 23 0.10 -1.76 -3.98
CA ASP A 23 0.01 -2.13 -2.55
C ASP A 23 0.11 -0.88 -1.67
N SER A 24 1.08 0.00 -1.94
CA SER A 24 1.29 1.22 -1.12
C SER A 24 0.10 2.18 -1.13
N TYR A 25 -0.60 2.34 -2.27
CA TYR A 25 -1.76 3.23 -2.33
C TYR A 25 -2.98 2.64 -1.62
N LEU A 26 -3.24 1.34 -1.80
CA LEU A 26 -4.35 0.67 -1.12
C LEU A 26 -4.10 0.54 0.39
N ASP A 27 -2.86 0.30 0.82
CA ASP A 27 -2.49 0.28 2.25
C ASP A 27 -2.60 1.68 2.87
N PHE A 28 -2.18 2.74 2.16
CA PHE A 28 -2.42 4.12 2.61
C PHE A 28 -3.93 4.42 2.73
N LYS A 29 -4.74 3.99 1.76
CA LYS A 29 -6.20 4.17 1.80
C LYS A 29 -6.88 3.34 2.88
N LEU A 30 -6.40 2.14 3.16
CA LEU A 30 -6.85 1.32 4.29
C LEU A 30 -6.61 2.03 5.63
N ALA A 31 -5.47 2.71 5.79
CA ALA A 31 -5.16 3.47 6.99
C ALA A 31 -5.98 4.78 7.10
N ALA A 32 -6.18 5.48 5.98
CA ALA A 32 -6.88 6.76 5.95
C ALA A 32 -8.41 6.64 5.97
N SER A 33 -8.96 5.56 5.40
CA SER A 33 -10.40 5.37 5.17
C SER A 33 -10.81 3.92 5.40
N PRO A 34 -11.00 3.50 6.66
CA PRO A 34 -11.37 2.13 7.01
C PRO A 34 -12.75 1.72 6.47
N GLU A 35 -13.62 2.67 6.10
CA GLU A 35 -14.93 2.41 5.47
C GLU A 35 -14.82 1.64 4.14
N PHE A 36 -13.71 1.78 3.42
CA PHE A 36 -13.44 1.06 2.17
C PHE A 36 -12.64 -0.22 2.37
N ALA A 37 -12.28 -0.56 3.61
CA ALA A 37 -11.44 -1.72 3.91
C ALA A 37 -12.03 -3.02 3.33
N HIS A 38 -13.36 -3.19 3.42
CA HIS A 38 -14.04 -4.36 2.90
C HIS A 38 -13.86 -4.53 1.39
N SER A 39 -14.09 -3.46 0.62
CA SER A 39 -13.95 -3.47 -0.84
C SER A 39 -12.50 -3.63 -1.27
N ILE A 40 -11.55 -2.98 -0.59
CA ILE A 40 -10.11 -3.09 -0.86
C ILE A 40 -9.60 -4.52 -0.61
N LEU A 41 -9.96 -5.14 0.53
CA LEU A 41 -9.57 -6.51 0.85
C LEU A 41 -10.21 -7.52 -0.11
N SER A 42 -11.46 -7.29 -0.50
CA SER A 42 -12.16 -8.14 -1.48
C SER A 42 -11.51 -8.06 -2.86
N ALA A 43 -11.12 -6.84 -3.30
CA ALA A 43 -10.36 -6.66 -4.52
C ALA A 43 -9.01 -7.40 -4.44
N ARG A 44 -8.23 -7.24 -3.36
CA ARG A 44 -6.97 -7.98 -3.15
C ARG A 44 -7.14 -9.49 -3.32
N ARG A 45 -8.18 -10.08 -2.70
CA ARG A 45 -8.48 -11.51 -2.85
C ARG A 45 -8.79 -11.90 -4.31
N LEU A 46 -9.52 -11.06 -5.04
CA LEU A 46 -9.83 -11.32 -6.44
C LEU A 46 -8.61 -11.23 -7.35
N ILE A 47 -7.70 -10.29 -7.10
CA ILE A 47 -6.43 -10.25 -7.83
C ILE A 47 -5.58 -11.48 -7.52
N ASP A 48 -5.45 -11.88 -6.26
CA ASP A 48 -4.67 -13.08 -5.90
C ASP A 48 -5.27 -14.37 -6.48
N ALA A 49 -6.60 -14.45 -6.57
CA ALA A 49 -7.31 -15.57 -7.19
C ALA A 49 -7.19 -15.60 -8.73
N ARG A 50 -6.82 -14.48 -9.37
CA ARG A 50 -6.71 -14.35 -10.82
C ARG A 50 -5.25 -14.40 -11.27
N PRO A 51 -4.80 -15.50 -11.89
CA PRO A 51 -3.40 -15.66 -12.28
C PRO A 51 -2.93 -14.61 -13.29
N ASP A 52 -3.84 -14.13 -14.16
CA ASP A 52 -3.60 -13.04 -15.11
C ASP A 52 -3.26 -11.71 -14.43
N LEU A 53 -3.87 -11.42 -13.29
CA LEU A 53 -3.64 -10.18 -12.52
C LEU A 53 -2.49 -10.33 -11.55
N ARG A 54 -2.33 -11.52 -10.98
CA ARG A 54 -1.19 -11.87 -10.14
C ARG A 54 0.13 -11.77 -10.89
N ALA A 55 0.17 -12.11 -12.17
CA ALA A 55 1.36 -11.96 -13.02
C ALA A 55 1.74 -10.49 -13.26
N LEU A 56 0.78 -9.57 -13.15
CA LEU A 56 1.01 -8.12 -13.26
C LEU A 56 1.46 -7.49 -11.93
N LYS A 57 1.31 -8.22 -10.81
CA LYS A 57 1.85 -7.78 -9.54
C LYS A 57 3.38 -7.80 -9.68
N PRO A 58 4.07 -6.66 -9.48
CA PRO A 58 5.53 -6.68 -9.48
C PRO A 58 5.95 -7.75 -8.49
N LEU A 59 6.73 -8.70 -8.98
CA LEU A 59 7.22 -9.83 -8.21
C LEU A 59 7.91 -9.22 -6.99
N ALA A 60 7.24 -9.18 -5.83
CA ALA A 60 7.93 -8.98 -4.57
C ALA A 60 9.05 -10.02 -4.61
N PRO A 61 10.33 -9.59 -4.47
CA PRO A 61 11.45 -10.47 -4.73
C PRO A 61 11.19 -11.75 -3.95
N LEU A 62 11.11 -12.87 -4.68
CA LEU A 62 10.93 -14.18 -4.11
C LEU A 62 12.03 -14.34 -3.06
N ALA A 63 11.73 -14.02 -1.80
CA ALA A 63 12.61 -14.33 -0.72
C ALA A 63 12.69 -15.86 -0.72
N PRO A 64 13.88 -16.46 -0.89
CA PRO A 64 13.99 -17.91 -0.81
C PRO A 64 13.44 -18.37 0.55
N PRO A 65 12.84 -19.56 0.66
CA PRO A 65 12.32 -20.10 1.93
C PRO A 65 13.48 -20.55 2.83
N SER A 66 14.38 -19.64 3.19
CA SER A 66 15.52 -19.85 4.10
C SER A 66 16.13 -18.51 4.50
N ALA A 67 15.40 -17.73 5.30
CA ALA A 67 16.01 -16.73 6.17
C ALA A 67 15.04 -16.32 7.29
N LEU A 68 14.97 -17.14 8.34
CA LEU A 68 14.96 -16.56 9.68
C LEU A 68 16.12 -15.54 9.72
N GLY A 69 15.86 -14.23 9.71
CA GLY A 69 16.97 -13.27 9.83
C GLY A 69 16.75 -11.81 9.44
N TRP A 70 15.60 -11.42 8.88
CA TRP A 70 15.36 -10.00 8.57
C TRP A 70 14.42 -9.39 9.62
N ARG A 71 15.03 -8.89 10.69
CA ARG A 71 14.52 -7.75 11.46
C ARG A 71 14.57 -6.54 10.53
N VAL A 72 13.43 -5.92 10.22
CA VAL A 72 13.42 -4.51 9.81
C VAL A 72 13.50 -3.69 11.10
N PRO A 73 14.54 -2.89 11.36
CA PRO A 73 14.38 -1.72 12.20
C PRO A 73 13.82 -0.60 11.31
N VAL A 74 12.51 -0.35 11.37
CA VAL A 74 11.91 0.87 10.80
C VAL A 74 11.68 1.85 11.95
N ALA A 75 12.77 2.41 12.48
CA ALA A 75 12.73 3.52 13.42
C ALA A 75 14.14 4.13 13.57
N ASP A 76 14.70 4.70 12.50
CA ASP A 76 15.83 5.62 12.61
C ASP A 76 15.95 6.49 11.33
N ALA A 77 14.92 7.30 11.06
CA ALA A 77 14.97 8.30 10.00
C ALA A 77 13.86 9.35 10.14
N ILE A 78 13.70 9.96 11.33
CA ILE A 78 13.14 11.31 11.45
C ILE A 78 13.85 12.01 12.62
N ASP A 79 15.13 12.31 12.42
CA ASP A 79 15.84 13.39 13.13
C ASP A 79 16.48 14.26 12.05
N ASP A 80 15.66 15.11 11.41
CA ASP A 80 16.13 16.27 10.65
C ASP A 80 14.91 17.17 10.36
N LEU A 81 14.47 17.92 11.38
CA LEU A 81 13.74 19.19 11.25
C LEU A 81 13.67 19.89 12.62
N ALA A 82 14.78 19.82 13.37
CA ALA A 82 15.06 20.82 14.39
C ALA A 82 15.63 22.03 13.65
N TRP A 83 14.80 23.07 13.48
CA TRP A 83 15.12 24.51 13.58
C TRP A 83 14.07 25.31 12.80
N ILE A 84 13.28 26.13 13.51
CA ILE A 84 13.37 27.60 13.49
C ILE A 84 12.34 28.15 14.50
N GLU A 85 12.89 28.75 15.56
CA GLU A 85 12.51 29.97 16.31
C GLU A 85 11.08 30.54 16.24
N ALA A 86 10.55 30.89 17.44
CA ALA A 86 9.94 32.18 17.83
C ALA A 86 9.02 31.91 19.06
N ASP A 87 9.39 32.31 20.28
CA ASP A 87 9.17 33.65 20.87
C ASP A 87 7.71 33.91 21.29
N ALA A 88 7.56 34.44 22.53
CA ALA A 88 6.34 35.01 23.15
C ALA A 88 5.27 33.99 23.62
N GLN A 89 4.65 33.99 24.80
CA GLN A 89 4.34 34.89 25.94
C GLN A 89 3.88 33.94 27.10
N ASP A 90 3.86 34.20 28.41
CA ASP A 90 3.71 35.38 29.28
C ASP A 90 4.32 35.04 30.66
#